data_AF-A0A1Y2D0E1-F1
#
_entry.id   AF-A0A1Y2D0E1-F1
#
_cell.length_a   1.000
_cell.length_b   1.000
_cell.length_c   1.000
_cell.angle_alpha   90.00
_cell.angle_beta   90.00
_cell.angle_gamma   90.00
#
_symmetry.space_group_name_H-M   'P 1'
#
loop_
_entity.id
_entity.type
_entity.pdbx_description
1 polymer ?
#
loop_
_entity_poly.entity_id
_entity_poly.type
_entity_poly.pdbx_seq_one_letter_code
_entity_poly.pdbx_strand_id
1 'polypeptide(L)'
;MAIVFSSKLQAGEPEGRFHADSYYAGYALFWAGLTVGFSNLFCGVCVGITGSTCAIADAADGQLFVKVLIIEIFGSIIGLFGELIS
;
A
#
# COMPACT_ATOMS: atom_id res chain seq x y z
N MET A 1 -8.05 0.13 2.06
CA MET A 1 -8.14 1.50 2.61
C MET A 1 -9.25 2.41 2.06
N ALA A 2 -9.55 2.48 0.75
CA ALA A 2 -10.60 3.41 0.24
C ALA A 2 -11.99 3.23 0.88
N ILE A 3 -12.43 1.99 1.12
CA ILE A 3 -13.72 1.68 1.79
C ILE A 3 -13.71 2.21 3.23
N VAL A 4 -12.60 2.01 3.95
CA VAL A 4 -12.43 2.45 5.34
C VAL A 4 -12.44 3.98 5.42
N PHE A 5 -11.71 4.68 4.55
CA PHE A 5 -11.69 6.14 4.52
C PHE A 5 -13.02 6.74 4.09
N SER A 6 -13.74 6.09 3.17
CA SER A 6 -15.09 6.54 2.77
C SER A 6 -16.07 6.51 3.95
N SER A 7 -15.98 5.52 4.84
CA SER A 7 -16.81 5.46 6.05
C SER A 7 -16.59 6.60 7.04
N LYS A 8 -15.47 7.33 6.90
CA LYS A 8 -15.12 8.48 7.74
C LYS A 8 -15.57 9.82 7.14
N LEU A 9 -16.06 9.82 5.90
CA LEU A 9 -16.60 11.01 5.24
C LEU A 9 -18.06 11.21 5.64
N GLN A 10 -18.31 12.20 6.50
CA GLN A 10 -19.65 12.63 6.87
C GLN A 10 -19.93 14.03 6.32
N ALA A 11 -21.18 14.28 5.91
CA ALA A 11 -21.59 15.60 5.45
C ALA A 11 -21.61 16.58 6.63
N GLY A 12 -20.67 17.53 6.65
CA GLY A 12 -20.60 18.55 7.70
C GLY A 12 -21.73 19.57 7.58
N GLU A 13 -22.37 19.87 8.72
CA GLU A 13 -23.35 20.95 8.83
C GLU A 13 -22.75 22.31 8.42
N PRO A 14 -23.56 23.23 7.84
CA PRO A 14 -23.06 24.50 7.31
C PRO A 14 -22.44 25.42 8.37
N GLU A 15 -22.86 25.33 9.63
CA GLU A 15 -22.34 26.11 10.76
C GLU A 15 -21.30 25.28 11.54
N GLY A 16 -20.04 25.28 11.09
CA GLY A 16 -18.96 24.56 11.80
C GLY A 16 -17.83 23.98 10.94
N ARG A 17 -17.87 24.20 9.62
CA ARG A 17 -16.92 23.61 8.64
C ARG A 17 -15.44 23.95 8.85
N PHE A 18 -15.13 24.99 9.62
CA PHE A 18 -13.78 25.52 9.82
C PHE A 18 -13.28 25.29 11.25
N HIS A 19 -13.55 24.12 11.84
CA HIS A 19 -12.91 23.68 13.07
C HIS A 19 -11.60 22.94 12.82
N ALA A 20 -10.68 23.01 13.79
CA ALA A 20 -9.39 22.33 13.72
C ALA A 20 -9.54 20.82 13.44
N ASP A 21 -10.59 20.19 13.97
CA ASP A 21 -10.86 18.76 13.79
C ASP A 21 -11.18 18.39 12.33
N SER A 22 -11.93 19.23 11.61
CA SER A 22 -12.26 19.01 10.20
C SER A 22 -11.03 19.13 9.31
N TYR A 23 -10.15 20.10 9.60
CA TYR A 23 -8.86 20.23 8.92
C TYR A 23 -7.94 19.05 9.22
N TYR A 24 -7.84 18.63 10.48
CA TYR A 24 -7.06 17.47 10.88
C TYR A 24 -7.54 16.21 10.16
N ALA A 25 -8.86 15.95 10.15
CA ALA A 25 -9.43 14.80 9.46
C ALA A 25 -9.13 14.82 7.96
N GLY A 26 -9.23 15.99 7.30
CA GLY A 26 -8.90 16.15 5.89
C GLY A 26 -7.44 15.85 5.58
N TYR A 27 -6.50 16.43 6.35
CA TYR A 27 -5.07 16.17 6.18
C TYR A 27 -4.71 14.71 6.50
N ALA A 28 -5.29 14.14 7.57
CA ALA A 28 -5.06 12.75 7.95
C ALA A 28 -5.51 11.80 6.84
N LEU A 29 -6.73 11.95 6.31
CA LEU A 29 -7.25 11.10 5.23
C LEU A 29 -6.43 11.23 3.94
N PHE A 30 -6.02 12.45 3.58
CA PHE A 30 -5.22 12.69 2.38
C PHE A 30 -3.84 12.03 2.47
N TRP A 31 -3.10 12.28 3.56
CA TRP A 31 -1.75 11.73 3.72
C TRP A 31 -1.74 10.23 4.01
N ALA A 32 -2.74 9.72 4.74
CA ALA A 32 -2.93 8.29 4.92
C ALA A 32 -3.15 7.58 3.58
N GLY A 33 -4.06 8.11 2.73
CA GLY A 33 -4.33 7.59 1.39
C GLY A 33 -3.12 7.64 0.47
N LEU A 34 -2.36 8.73 0.50
CA LEU A 34 -1.16 8.89 -0.30
C LEU A 34 -0.04 7.92 0.13
N THR A 35 0.15 7.73 1.45
CA THR A 35 1.17 6.82 2.00
C THR A 35 0.89 5.37 1.62
N VAL A 36 -0.34 4.87 1.83
CA VAL A 36 -0.70 3.49 1.46
C VAL A 36 -0.69 3.28 -0.05
N GLY A 37 -1.11 4.27 -0.83
CA GLY A 37 -1.10 4.23 -2.29
C GLY A 37 0.32 4.08 -2.85
N PHE A 38 1.26 4.90 -2.38
CA PHE A 38 2.66 4.80 -2.79
C PHE A 38 3.32 3.52 -2.29
N SER A 39 3.07 3.11 -1.04
CA SER A 39 3.62 1.85 -0.52
C SER A 39 3.22 0.65 -1.38
N ASN A 40 1.92 0.56 -1.71
CA ASN A 40 1.42 -0.53 -2.55
C ASN A 40 1.90 -0.45 -3.99
N LEU A 41 2.09 0.75 -4.54
CA LEU A 41 2.69 0.93 -5.86
C LEU A 41 4.13 0.39 -5.90
N PHE A 42 4.98 0.83 -4.96
CA PHE A 42 6.38 0.41 -4.92
C PHE A 42 6.54 -1.06 -4.56
N CYS A 43 5.70 -1.57 -3.64
CA CYS A 43 5.60 -3.00 -3.35
C CYS A 43 5.28 -3.80 -4.62
N GLY A 44 4.26 -3.38 -5.38
CA GLY A 44 3.88 -4.05 -6.63
C GLY A 44 4.98 -4.03 -7.69
N VAL A 45 5.70 -2.91 -7.84
CA VAL A 45 6.85 -2.82 -8.74
C VAL A 45 8.00 -3.74 -8.30
N CYS A 46 8.34 -3.75 -7.01
CA CYS A 46 9.39 -4.61 -6.44
C CYS A 46 9.07 -6.10 -6.65
N VAL A 47 7.85 -6.51 -6.34
CA VAL A 47 7.37 -7.88 -6.52
C VAL A 47 7.29 -8.24 -8.01
N GLY A 48 6.85 -7.34 -8.89
CA GLY A 48 6.83 -7.58 -10.34
C GLY A 48 8.21 -7.83 -10.94
N ILE A 49 9.22 -7.04 -10.54
CA ILE A 49 10.61 -7.25 -10.97
C ILE A 49 11.15 -8.57 -10.43
N THR A 50 10.93 -8.86 -9.15
CA THR A 50 11.38 -10.10 -8.51
C THR A 50 10.70 -11.33 -9.15
N GLY A 51 9.40 -11.24 -9.46
CA GLY A 51 8.63 -12.28 -10.13
C GLY A 51 9.11 -12.54 -11.57
N SER A 52 9.46 -11.49 -12.33
CA SER A 52 10.08 -11.68 -13.65
C SER A 52 11.43 -12.40 -13.57
N THR A 53 12.22 -12.12 -12.52
CA THR A 53 13.48 -12.81 -12.25
C THR A 53 13.25 -14.26 -11.84
N CYS A 54 12.18 -14.52 -11.07
CA CYS A 54 11.73 -15.84 -10.68
C CYS A 54 11.38 -16.70 -11.90
N ALA A 55 10.63 -16.15 -12.86
CA ALA A 55 10.26 -16.85 -14.09
C ALA A 55 11.48 -17.23 -14.96
N ILE A 56 12.48 -16.33 -15.07
CA ILE A 56 13.71 -16.62 -15.82
C ILE A 56 14.55 -17.68 -15.08
N ALA A 57 14.63 -17.60 -13.75
CA ALA A 57 15.38 -18.56 -12.94
C ALA A 57 14.75 -19.96 -12.99
N ASP A 58 13.43 -20.07 -12.94
CA ASP A 58 12.71 -21.33 -13.08
C ASP A 58 12.91 -21.97 -14.46
N ALA A 59 12.92 -21.15 -15.52
CA ALA A 59 13.23 -21.62 -16.88
C ALA A 59 14.67 -22.12 -17.04
N ALA A 60 15.62 -21.62 -16.23
CA ALA A 60 17.01 -22.06 -16.25
C ALA A 60 17.21 -23.34 -15.42
N ASP A 61 16.70 -23.38 -14.20
CA ASP A 61 16.71 -24.54 -13.31
C ASP A 61 15.60 -24.40 -12.25
N GLY A 62 14.62 -25.31 -12.28
CA GLY A 62 13.45 -25.28 -11.40
C GLY A 62 13.74 -25.43 -9.91
N GLN A 63 14.96 -25.82 -9.51
CA GLN A 63 15.36 -25.78 -8.09
C GLN A 63 15.56 -24.34 -7.56
N LEU A 64 15.69 -23.33 -8.44
CA LEU A 64 15.85 -21.93 -8.04
C LEU A 64 14.53 -21.22 -7.72
N PHE A 65 13.39 -21.71 -8.20
CA PHE A 65 12.07 -21.09 -7.98
C PHE A 65 11.80 -20.81 -6.50
N VAL A 66 11.96 -21.82 -5.65
CA VAL A 66 11.67 -21.72 -4.20
C VAL A 66 12.57 -20.69 -3.51
N LYS A 67 13.81 -20.52 -3.98
CA LYS A 67 14.77 -19.56 -3.41
C LYS A 67 14.39 -18.12 -3.75
N VAL A 68 13.94 -17.87 -4.98
CA VAL A 68 13.51 -16.52 -5.42
C VAL A 68 12.14 -16.17 -4.84
N LEU A 69 11.25 -17.15 -4.67
CA LEU A 69 9.93 -16.95 -4.04
C LEU A 69 10.03 -16.35 -2.63
N ILE A 70 11.06 -16.74 -1.86
CA ILE A 70 11.30 -16.17 -0.52
C ILE A 70 11.55 -14.65 -0.60
N ILE A 71 12.30 -14.20 -1.61
CA ILE A 71 12.58 -12.78 -1.84
C ILE A 71 11.29 -12.03 -2.15
N GLU A 72 10.41 -12.65 -2.94
CA GLU A 72 9.11 -12.09 -3.31
C GLU A 72 8.20 -11.89 -2.08
N ILE A 73 8.19 -12.86 -1.16
CA ILE A 73 7.44 -12.75 0.10
C ILE A 73 7.97 -11.58 0.94
N PHE A 74 9.28 -11.42 1.09
CA PHE A 74 9.84 -10.29 1.82
C PHE A 74 9.54 -8.94 1.15
N GLY A 75 9.55 -8.88 -0.18
CA GLY A 75 9.13 -7.69 -0.93
C GLY A 75 7.67 -7.31 -0.66
N SER A 76 6.78 -8.30 -0.58
CA SER A 76 5.34 -8.07 -0.34
C SER A 76 5.02 -7.49 1.04
N ILE A 77 5.88 -7.70 2.04
CA ILE A 77 5.70 -7.19 3.41
C ILE A 77 5.80 -5.65 3.44
N ILE A 78 6.48 -5.03 2.48
CA ILE A 78 6.58 -3.57 2.36
C ILE A 78 5.19 -2.94 2.20
N GLY A 79 4.33 -3.54 1.37
CA GLY A 79 2.94 -3.09 1.19
C GLY A 79 2.13 -3.18 2.49
N LEU A 80 2.28 -4.30 3.22
CA LEU A 80 1.65 -4.51 4.53
C LEU A 80 2.05 -3.45 5.57
N PHE A 81 3.33 -3.05 5.61
CA PHE A 81 3.75 -1.95 6.49
C PHE A 81 3.12 -0.61 6.10
N GLY A 82 2.98 -0.33 4.81
CA GLY A 82 2.29 0.87 4.33
C GLY A 82 0.83 0.95 4.77
N GLU A 83 0.14 -0.19 4.81
CA GLU A 83 -1.25 -0.27 5.28
C GLU A 83 -1.36 -0.16 6.81
N LEU A 84 -0.33 -0.58 7.56
CA LEU A 84 -0.29 -0.43 9.02
C LEU A 84 -0.03 1.00 9.49
N ILE A 85 0.70 1.79 8.70
CA ILE A 85 1.07 3.18 9.03
C ILE A 85 -0.05 4.17 8.69
N SER A 86 -0.84 3.86 7.66
CA SER A 86 -1.91 4.74 7.14
C SER A 86 -3.17 4.77 7.99
#